data_AF-A0A2K6G309-F1
#
_entry.id   AF-A0A2K6G309-F1
#
_cell.length_a   1.000
_cell.length_b   1.000
_cell.length_c   1.000
_cell.angle_alpha   90.00
_cell.angle_beta   90.00
_cell.angle_gamma   90.00
#
_symmetry.space_group_name_H-M   'P 1'
#
loop_
_entity.id
_entity.type
_entity.pdbx_description
1 polymer ?
#
loop_
_entity_poly.entity_id
_entity_poly.type
_entity_poly.pdbx_seq_one_letter_code
_entity_poly.pdbx_strand_id
1 'polypeptide(L)' 'MKILYYLLHFLCYVTFILPATCNLADADRCTNRKGVCKRNCLLSEKQIDTCFSPTKICCSERLYEEESIF' A
#
# COMPACT_ATOMS: atom_id res chain seq x y z
N MET A 1 34.44 -0.25 18.07
CA MET A 1 33.56 -1.43 17.91
C MET A 1 32.86 -1.40 16.54
N LYS A 2 33.52 -1.87 15.47
CA LYS A 2 32.94 -1.89 14.11
C LYS A 2 31.87 -2.97 13.92
N ILE A 3 31.98 -4.07 14.66
CA ILE A 3 31.06 -5.23 14.58
C ILE A 3 29.63 -4.86 14.97
N LEU A 4 29.46 -4.10 16.06
CA LEU A 4 28.14 -3.65 16.51
C LEU A 4 27.47 -2.74 15.46
N TYR A 5 28.25 -1.90 14.79
CA TYR A 5 27.74 -1.05 13.71
C TYR A 5 27.25 -1.87 12.51
N TYR A 6 28.01 -2.86 12.07
CA TYR A 6 27.58 -3.75 10.98
C TYR A 6 26.36 -4.58 11.35
N LEU A 7 26.28 -5.07 12.59
CA LEU A 7 25.10 -5.77 13.10
C LEU A 7 23.86 -4.88 13.10
N LEU A 8 23.98 -3.64 13.59
CA LEU A 8 22.88 -2.68 13.62
C LEU A 8 22.41 -2.34 12.19
N HIS A 9 23.35 -2.14 11.26
CA HIS A 9 23.05 -1.86 9.87
C HIS A 9 22.34 -3.06 9.18
N PHE A 10 22.79 -4.28 9.46
CA PHE A 10 22.16 -5.49 8.96
C PHE A 10 20.74 -5.65 9.51
N LEU A 11 20.55 -5.42 10.81
CA LEU A 11 19.23 -5.41 11.45
C LEU A 11 18.31 -4.40 10.77
N CYS A 12 18.74 -3.15 10.59
CA CYS A 12 17.94 -2.14 9.92
C CYS A 12 17.57 -2.53 8.47
N TYR A 13 18.51 -3.12 7.74
CA TYR A 13 18.25 -3.58 6.37
C TYR A 13 17.18 -4.67 6.34
N VAL A 14 17.27 -5.68 7.22
CA VAL A 14 16.34 -6.81 7.25
C VAL A 14 14.97 -6.43 7.83
N THR A 15 14.89 -5.48 8.77
CA THR A 15 13.63 -5.12 9.43
C THR A 15 12.87 -3.99 8.72
N PHE A 16 13.56 -3.07 8.05
CA PHE A 16 12.90 -1.91 7.44
C PHE A 16 12.95 -1.94 5.91
N ILE A 17 14.12 -2.24 5.34
CA ILE A 17 14.30 -2.17 3.88
C ILE A 17 13.72 -3.41 3.21
N LEU A 18 14.09 -4.60 3.70
CA LEU A 18 13.65 -5.87 3.12
C LEU A 18 12.12 -6.03 3.13
N PRO A 19 11.39 -5.72 4.22
CA PRO A 19 9.94 -5.84 4.25
C PRO A 19 9.25 -4.78 3.40
N ALA A 20 9.83 -3.57 3.28
CA ALA A 20 9.33 -2.57 2.34
C ALA A 20 9.48 -3.04 0.88
N THR A 21 10.57 -3.76 0.55
CA THR A 21 10.77 -4.35 -0.78
C THR A 21 10.02 -5.66 -1.01
N CYS A 22 9.64 -6.40 0.04
CA CYS A 22 8.84 -7.63 -0.09
C CYS A 22 7.33 -7.32 -0.10
N ASN A 23 6.86 -6.31 0.64
CA ASN A 23 5.52 -5.71 0.46
C ASN A 23 5.36 -5.02 -0.90
N LEU A 24 6.45 -4.83 -1.64
CA LEU A 24 6.43 -4.38 -3.02
C LEU A 24 5.75 -5.39 -3.97
N ALA A 25 5.69 -6.68 -3.58
CA ALA A 25 4.93 -7.71 -4.29
C ALA A 25 3.41 -7.45 -4.22
N ASP A 26 2.95 -6.63 -3.27
CA ASP A 26 1.54 -6.23 -3.12
C ASP A 26 1.17 -4.99 -3.95
N ALA A 27 2.10 -4.46 -4.76
CA ALA A 27 1.83 -3.33 -5.66
C ALA A 27 0.65 -3.59 -6.62
N ASP A 28 0.34 -4.86 -6.90
CA ASP A 28 -0.77 -5.25 -7.76
C ASP A 28 -2.09 -5.44 -7.01
N ARG A 29 -2.12 -5.38 -5.66
CA ARG A 29 -3.38 -5.47 -4.91
C ARG A 29 -4.34 -4.34 -5.24
N CYS A 30 -3.81 -3.15 -5.51
CA CYS A 30 -4.63 -2.03 -5.94
C CYS A 30 -5.31 -2.31 -7.28
N THR A 31 -4.53 -2.72 -8.29
CA THR A 31 -5.03 -3.07 -9.63
C THR A 31 -6.00 -4.26 -9.57
N ASN A 32 -5.65 -5.32 -8.83
CA ASN A 32 -6.47 -6.53 -8.68
C ASN A 32 -7.82 -6.25 -8.00
N ARG A 33 -7.90 -5.21 -7.15
CA ARG A 33 -9.15 -4.74 -6.54
C ARG A 33 -9.90 -3.71 -7.39
N LYS A 34 -9.55 -3.59 -8.69
CA LYS A 34 -10.07 -2.57 -9.62
C LYS A 34 -9.89 -1.14 -9.11
N GLY A 35 -8.88 -0.92 -8.27
CA GLY A 35 -8.53 0.38 -7.73
C GLY A 35 -7.54 1.13 -8.62
N VAL A 36 -7.48 2.44 -8.44
CA VAL A 36 -6.57 3.36 -9.15
C VAL A 36 -5.73 4.13 -8.14
N CYS A 37 -4.41 4.16 -8.37
CA CYS A 37 -3.47 4.89 -7.54
C CYS A 37 -3.51 6.40 -7.81
N LYS A 38 -3.97 7.19 -6.83
CA LYS A 38 -4.10 8.65 -6.90
C LYS A 38 -3.48 9.30 -5.66
N ARG A 39 -3.20 10.61 -5.69
CA ARG A 39 -2.71 11.33 -4.50
C ARG A 39 -3.77 11.39 -3.41
N ASN A 40 -5.00 11.68 -3.79
CA ASN A 40 -6.18 11.69 -2.93
C ASN A 40 -7.34 11.02 -3.69
N CYS A 41 -8.26 10.37 -2.96
CA CYS A 41 -9.49 9.84 -3.55
C CYS A 41 -10.50 10.96 -3.75
N LEU A 42 -11.33 10.82 -4.79
CA LEU A 42 -12.50 11.68 -4.98
C LEU A 42 -13.54 11.43 -3.87
N LEU A 43 -14.47 12.37 -3.69
CA LEU A 43 -15.59 12.22 -2.75
C LEU A 43 -16.45 10.98 -3.03
N SER A 44 -16.58 10.61 -4.31
CA SER A 44 -17.28 9.41 -4.80
C SER A 44 -16.47 8.12 -4.64
N GLU A 45 -15.21 8.21 -4.22
CA GLU A 45 -14.29 7.09 -4.08
C GLU A 45 -14.02 6.79 -2.59
N LYS A 46 -13.46 5.61 -2.33
CA LYS A 46 -12.98 5.17 -1.02
C LYS A 46 -11.53 4.71 -1.14
N GLN A 47 -10.72 5.00 -0.13
CA GLN A 47 -9.40 4.41 0.01
C GLN A 47 -9.53 2.94 0.41
N ILE A 48 -8.98 2.04 -0.40
CA ILE A 48 -9.11 0.59 -0.22
C ILE A 48 -7.77 -0.11 0.03
N ASP A 49 -6.66 0.53 -0.29
CA ASP A 49 -5.30 0.00 -0.09
C ASP A 49 -4.25 1.11 -0.24
N THR A 50 -2.99 0.71 -0.23
CA THR A 50 -1.81 1.53 -0.53
C THR A 50 -1.31 1.28 -1.95
N CYS A 51 -0.41 2.13 -2.43
CA CYS A 51 0.25 2.01 -3.73
C CYS A 51 1.76 1.89 -3.54
N PHE A 52 2.46 1.40 -4.57
CA PHE A 52 3.93 1.35 -4.59
C PHE A 52 4.57 2.71 -4.27
N SER A 53 3.97 3.80 -4.75
CA SER A 53 4.43 5.14 -4.41
C SER A 53 3.87 5.54 -3.04
N PRO A 54 4.72 5.90 -2.06
CA PRO A 54 4.28 6.30 -0.72
C PRO A 54 3.48 7.61 -0.72
N THR A 55 3.49 8.35 -1.83
CA THR A 55 2.72 9.60 -2.02
C THR A 55 1.34 9.37 -2.65
N LYS A 56 1.00 8.12 -2.96
CA LYS A 56 -0.26 7.74 -3.59
C LYS A 56 -0.98 6.70 -2.74
N ILE A 57 -2.29 6.76 -2.77
CA ILE A 57 -3.22 5.83 -2.13
C ILE A 57 -4.04 5.11 -3.20
N CYS A 58 -4.52 3.91 -2.88
CA CYS A 58 -5.38 3.16 -3.78
C CYS A 58 -6.84 3.53 -3.55
N CYS A 59 -7.48 4.07 -4.59
CA CYS A 59 -8.87 4.51 -4.56
C CYS A 59 -9.73 3.60 -5.43
N SER A 60 -10.92 3.24 -4.96
CA SER A 60 -11.94 2.57 -5.77
C SER A 60 -13.27 3.28 -5.62
N GLU A 61 -14.11 3.19 -6.64
CA GLU A 61 -15.46 3.78 -6.61
C GLU A 61 -16.26 3.18 -5.46
N ARG A 62 -17.07 4.02 -4.81
CA ARG A 62 -18.06 3.53 -3.87
C ARG A 62 -19.15 2.85 -4.69
N LEU A 63 -19.12 1.52 -4.74
CA LEU A 63 -20.31 0.76 -5.06
C LEU A 63 -21.30 1.07 -3.92
N TYR A 64 -22.25 1.96 -4.18
CA TYR A 64 -23.48 1.97 -3.40
C TYR A 64 -24.11 0.62 -3.70
N GLU A 65 -23.94 -0.35 -2.79
CA GLU A 65 -24.81 -1.54 -2.81
C GLU A 65 -26.22 -0.98 -2.85
N GLU A 66 -26.92 -1.23 -3.96
CA GLU A 66 -28.33 -0.91 -4.08
C GLU A 66 -29.03 -1.52 -2.86
N GLU A 67 -29.51 -0.66 -1.95
CA GLU A 67 -30.63 -0.99 -1.08
C GLU A 67 -31.83 -1.30 -1.98
N SER A 68 -31.85 -2.50 -2.55
CA SER A 68 -32.99 -3.06 -3.27
C SER A 68 -33.27 -4.46 -2.76
N ILE A 69 -33.63 -4.54 -1.48
CA ILE A 69 -34.50 -5.62 -1.00
C ILE A 69 -35.89 -4.98 -0.94
N PHE A 70 -36.68 -5.28 -1.98
CA PHE A 70 -38.13 -5.16 -1.98
C PHE A 70 -38.73 -6.01 -0.85
#